data_AF-A0A1Q5T410-F1
#
_entry.id   AF-A0A1Q5T410-F1
#
_cell.length_a   1.000
_cell.length_b   1.000
_cell.length_c   1.000
_cell.angle_alpha   90.00
_cell.angle_beta   90.00
_cell.angle_gamma   90.00
#
_symmetry.space_group_name_H-M   'P 1'
#
loop_
_entity.id
_entity.type
_entity.pdbx_description
1 polymer ?
#
loop_
_entity_poly.entity_id
_entity_poly.type
_entity_poly.pdbx_seq_one_letter_code
_entity_poly.pdbx_strand_id
1 'polypeptide(L)'
;MRLLQVANTSQCYESYSRDVQTNGASDPNACKNMVDCLYSKNGDINKADWSSALVLLGLTPTILGQLGPDIKEKARLGFQSPILGFLCVLGGPCIPFTRPWTKQEAKKQMRKEQREEGNFASEEMWIFSPGSPLPDRRSWTPIKIFLNYLLSAAAAANVLHNVITLGQQTVLSWKCTWTHLQLAWVFSAVGPVLFSGVALLFEKKKGRERSADESSKKCRVATAYLETSAKVFDSLSNILCAGHVVFGTILLSSALFIGTLDALGVVARFAASTLVCQLITALELDTKVNEKKEDDGMTTTDQISIHGPWLKYSGCDDISGNMLIGAINKGEANRVKTAFTSGHDSVTATLRDYKARGIQWVVIGDWNDGDGSSREHAAQKPYHLGGLAVISRSFPRILKSNLEKQGILPLTFSDPADYDKIHAEDKVDLMCNELAVGKPMTLRVHPADGSKAFDISLNQTFNASQIE
;
A
#
# COMPACT_ATOMS: atom_id res chain seq x y z
N MET A 1 -5.98 9.68 -41.48
CA MET A 1 -6.34 10.43 -42.73
C MET A 1 -7.78 10.98 -42.70
N ARG A 2 -8.10 11.92 -41.80
CA ARG A 2 -9.34 12.74 -41.88
C ARG A 2 -9.06 14.25 -41.97
N LEU A 3 -7.81 14.63 -42.25
CA LEU A 3 -7.36 16.02 -42.45
C LEU A 3 -7.34 16.46 -43.93
N LEU A 4 -7.84 15.65 -44.87
CA LEU A 4 -7.72 15.88 -46.32
C LEU A 4 -9.01 16.44 -46.98
N GLN A 5 -9.83 17.21 -46.26
CA GLN A 5 -11.09 17.75 -46.79
C GLN A 5 -11.08 19.27 -47.07
N VAL A 6 -9.91 19.89 -47.21
CA VAL A 6 -9.80 21.29 -47.65
C VAL A 6 -9.29 21.30 -49.10
N ALA A 7 -9.90 22.08 -50.00
CA ALA A 7 -9.61 22.05 -51.44
C ALA A 7 -8.12 22.22 -51.85
N ASN A 8 -7.25 22.70 -50.95
CA ASN A 8 -5.79 22.79 -51.15
C ASN A 8 -5.01 21.50 -50.84
N THR A 9 -5.61 20.52 -50.15
CA THR A 9 -4.95 19.26 -49.79
C THR A 9 -4.94 18.25 -50.94
N SER A 10 -5.79 18.40 -51.95
CA SER A 10 -5.85 17.50 -53.12
C SER A 10 -4.56 17.53 -53.94
N GLN A 11 -4.00 18.72 -54.20
CA GLN A 11 -2.76 18.87 -54.98
C GLN A 11 -1.54 18.24 -54.28
N CYS A 12 -1.39 18.46 -52.97
CA CYS A 12 -0.31 17.84 -52.19
C CYS A 12 -0.48 16.31 -52.10
N TYR A 13 -1.72 15.83 -51.99
CA TYR A 13 -2.03 14.40 -51.97
C TYR A 13 -1.79 13.73 -53.32
N GLU A 14 -2.12 14.40 -54.43
CA GLU A 14 -1.81 13.90 -55.78
C GLU A 14 -0.30 13.77 -55.99
N SER A 15 0.49 14.78 -55.57
CA SER A 15 1.95 14.70 -55.61
C SER A 15 2.50 13.53 -54.79
N TYR A 16 1.98 13.34 -53.57
CA TYR A 16 2.33 12.21 -52.73
C TYR A 16 1.98 10.86 -53.39
N SER A 17 0.78 10.74 -53.95
CA SER A 17 0.33 9.51 -54.60
C SER A 17 1.19 9.12 -55.79
N ARG A 18 1.72 10.12 -56.52
CA ARG A 18 2.64 9.93 -57.63
C ARG A 18 4.01 9.44 -57.13
N ASP A 19 4.56 10.09 -56.11
CA ASP A 19 5.84 9.71 -55.50
C ASP A 19 5.80 8.28 -54.92
N VAL A 20 4.67 7.88 -54.33
CA VAL A 20 4.45 6.51 -53.82
C VAL A 20 4.37 5.49 -54.95
N GLN A 21 3.77 5.84 -56.09
CA GLN A 21 3.71 4.96 -57.26
C GLN A 21 5.08 4.75 -57.91
N THR A 22 5.96 5.75 -57.90
CA THR A 22 7.28 5.67 -58.53
C THR A 22 8.35 5.07 -57.60
N ASN A 23 8.34 5.43 -56.31
CA ASN A 23 9.44 5.09 -55.39
C ASN A 23 9.04 4.02 -54.35
N GLY A 24 7.76 3.65 -54.29
CA GLY A 24 7.21 2.71 -53.31
C GLY A 24 6.74 3.39 -52.01
N ALA A 25 5.79 2.76 -51.33
CA ALA A 25 5.12 3.31 -50.14
C ALA A 25 6.03 3.50 -48.90
N SER A 26 7.22 2.92 -48.92
CA SER A 26 8.21 3.01 -47.83
C SER A 26 9.26 4.11 -48.04
N ASP A 27 9.20 4.89 -49.13
CA ASP A 27 10.14 5.99 -49.37
C ASP A 27 9.97 7.12 -48.32
N PRO A 28 11.00 7.41 -47.50
CA PRO A 28 10.94 8.49 -46.51
C PRO A 28 10.81 9.88 -47.15
N ASN A 29 11.24 10.07 -48.40
CA ASN A 29 11.19 11.36 -49.07
C ASN A 29 9.77 11.73 -49.53
N ALA A 30 8.98 10.75 -49.96
CA ALA A 30 7.59 10.94 -50.40
C ALA A 30 6.74 11.59 -49.29
N CYS A 31 6.87 11.14 -48.04
CA CYS A 31 6.17 11.80 -46.95
C CYS A 31 6.70 13.21 -46.67
N LYS A 32 8.02 13.38 -46.64
CA LYS A 32 8.61 14.68 -46.31
C LYS A 32 8.14 15.76 -47.31
N ASN A 33 8.11 15.43 -48.59
CA ASN A 33 7.59 16.29 -49.66
C ASN A 33 6.11 16.65 -49.42
N MET A 34 5.29 15.68 -48.98
CA MET A 34 3.87 15.92 -48.65
C MET A 34 3.73 16.88 -47.46
N VAL A 35 4.50 16.68 -46.38
CA VAL A 35 4.49 17.53 -45.19
C VAL A 35 4.94 18.95 -45.55
N ASP A 36 6.02 19.10 -46.32
CA ASP A 36 6.52 20.40 -46.79
C ASP A 36 5.49 21.12 -47.67
N CYS A 37 4.81 20.39 -48.56
CA CYS A 37 3.72 20.93 -49.39
C CYS A 37 2.57 21.45 -48.51
N LEU A 38 2.13 20.66 -47.53
CA LEU A 38 1.06 21.05 -46.60
C LEU A 38 1.47 22.26 -45.74
N TYR A 39 2.71 22.30 -45.25
CA TYR A 39 3.22 23.44 -44.50
C TYR A 39 3.25 24.71 -45.36
N SER A 40 3.71 24.63 -46.60
CA SER A 40 3.81 25.79 -47.51
C SER A 40 2.47 26.44 -47.85
N LYS A 41 1.39 25.64 -47.89
CA LYS A 41 0.04 26.07 -48.29
C LYS A 41 -0.80 26.61 -47.13
N ASN A 42 -0.30 26.56 -45.90
CA ASN A 42 -1.00 27.08 -44.71
C ASN A 42 -0.51 28.49 -44.32
N GLY A 43 -1.41 29.27 -43.73
CA GLY A 43 -1.09 30.62 -43.23
C GLY A 43 -0.14 30.60 -42.03
N ASP A 44 0.63 31.66 -41.85
CA ASP A 44 1.67 31.72 -40.81
C ASP A 44 1.11 31.68 -39.38
N ILE A 45 -0.13 32.13 -39.18
CA ILE A 45 -0.85 32.01 -37.90
C ILE A 45 -1.07 30.53 -37.55
N ASN A 46 -1.49 29.70 -38.50
CA ASN A 46 -1.72 28.27 -38.27
C ASN A 46 -0.40 27.55 -37.99
N LYS A 47 0.69 27.95 -38.67
CA LYS A 47 2.03 27.40 -38.40
C LYS A 47 2.47 27.73 -36.97
N ALA A 48 2.25 28.96 -36.52
CA ALA A 48 2.57 29.39 -35.17
C ALA A 48 1.74 28.62 -34.11
N ASP A 49 0.44 28.44 -34.35
CA ASP A 49 -0.44 27.65 -33.46
C ASP A 49 0.00 26.17 -33.36
N TRP A 50 0.40 25.55 -34.47
CA TRP A 50 0.96 24.20 -34.43
C TRP A 50 2.28 24.15 -33.67
N SER A 51 3.13 25.16 -33.82
CA SER A 51 4.39 25.25 -33.07
C SER A 51 4.18 25.38 -31.56
N SER A 52 3.19 26.15 -31.10
CA SER A 52 2.87 26.22 -29.65
C SER A 52 2.31 24.90 -29.12
N ALA A 53 1.51 24.18 -29.91
CA ALA A 53 1.00 22.86 -29.54
C ALA A 53 2.13 21.84 -29.29
N LEU A 54 3.22 21.87 -30.10
CA LEU A 54 4.37 20.98 -29.92
C LEU A 54 5.07 21.15 -28.57
N VAL A 55 5.16 22.40 -28.07
CA VAL A 55 5.77 22.67 -26.75
C VAL A 55 4.92 22.05 -25.65
N LEU A 56 3.59 22.24 -25.70
CA LEU A 56 2.66 21.67 -24.73
C LEU A 56 2.70 20.13 -24.73
N LEU A 57 2.68 19.52 -25.92
CA LEU A 57 2.79 18.07 -26.09
C LEU A 57 4.15 17.54 -25.62
N GLY A 58 5.24 18.25 -25.90
CA GLY A 58 6.57 17.89 -25.42
C GLY A 58 6.70 17.90 -23.90
N LEU A 59 6.04 18.83 -23.21
CA LEU A 59 6.04 18.90 -21.73
C LEU A 59 5.10 17.87 -21.08
N THR A 60 4.23 17.22 -21.87
CA THR A 60 3.19 16.31 -21.36
C THR A 60 3.74 15.17 -20.49
N PRO A 61 4.80 14.44 -20.87
CA PRO A 61 5.36 13.37 -20.03
C PRO A 61 5.83 13.89 -18.67
N THR A 62 6.38 15.11 -18.61
CA THR A 62 6.83 15.73 -17.36
C THR A 62 5.67 16.17 -16.50
N ILE A 63 4.66 16.83 -17.08
CA ILE A 63 3.44 17.27 -16.36
C ILE A 63 2.74 16.05 -15.74
N LEU A 64 2.51 15.02 -16.54
CA LEU A 64 1.86 13.79 -16.08
C LEU A 64 2.73 13.02 -15.07
N GLY A 65 4.06 13.10 -15.18
CA GLY A 65 4.98 12.55 -14.19
C GLY A 65 4.83 13.20 -12.81
N GLN A 66 4.43 14.47 -12.73
CA GLN A 66 4.17 15.15 -11.45
C GLN A 66 2.81 14.79 -10.85
N LEU A 67 1.82 14.45 -11.70
CA LEU A 67 0.47 14.05 -11.28
C LEU A 67 0.36 12.54 -11.01
N GLY A 68 1.27 11.73 -11.53
CA GLY A 68 1.18 10.28 -11.44
C GLY A 68 1.67 9.73 -10.08
N PRO A 69 1.21 8.52 -9.70
CA PRO A 69 1.74 7.83 -8.52
C PRO A 69 3.20 7.40 -8.73
N ASP A 70 3.93 7.21 -7.64
CA ASP A 70 5.35 6.84 -7.68
C ASP A 70 5.55 5.45 -8.31
N ILE A 71 6.73 5.22 -8.89
CA ILE A 71 7.05 3.94 -9.53
C ILE A 71 6.93 2.76 -8.57
N LYS A 72 7.30 2.97 -7.30
CA LYS A 72 7.23 1.95 -6.25
C LYS A 72 5.79 1.67 -5.83
N GLU A 73 4.93 2.69 -5.84
CA GLU A 73 3.50 2.55 -5.58
C GLU A 73 2.82 1.75 -6.69
N LYS A 74 3.10 2.09 -7.96
CA LYS A 74 2.62 1.33 -9.12
C LYS A 74 3.09 -0.13 -9.08
N ALA A 75 4.37 -0.36 -8.76
CA ALA A 75 4.92 -1.71 -8.65
C ALA A 75 4.29 -2.51 -7.49
N ARG A 76 4.06 -1.86 -6.34
CA ARG A 76 3.39 -2.47 -5.19
C ARG A 76 1.94 -2.83 -5.50
N LEU A 77 1.20 -1.94 -6.17
CA LEU A 77 -0.15 -2.20 -6.65
C LEU A 77 -0.17 -3.37 -7.65
N GLY A 78 0.80 -3.42 -8.58
CA GLY A 78 0.95 -4.51 -9.54
C GLY A 78 1.18 -5.89 -8.91
N PHE A 79 1.91 -5.98 -7.79
CA PHE A 79 2.02 -7.26 -7.07
C PHE A 79 0.77 -7.67 -6.33
N GLN A 80 0.08 -6.68 -5.78
CA GLN A 80 -1.09 -6.89 -4.96
C GLN A 80 -2.31 -7.27 -5.80
N SER A 81 -2.49 -6.60 -6.93
CA SER A 81 -3.60 -6.78 -7.85
C SER A 81 -3.07 -6.62 -9.29
N PRO A 82 -2.57 -7.69 -9.93
CA PRO A 82 -1.86 -7.61 -11.21
C PRO A 82 -2.65 -6.93 -12.33
N ILE A 83 -3.93 -7.26 -12.47
CA ILE A 83 -4.81 -6.70 -13.50
C ILE A 83 -5.06 -5.21 -13.23
N LEU A 84 -5.38 -4.85 -11.98
CA LEU A 84 -5.64 -3.46 -11.60
C LEU A 84 -4.39 -2.59 -11.76
N GLY A 85 -3.24 -3.08 -11.30
CA GLY A 85 -1.96 -2.40 -11.47
C GLY A 85 -1.60 -2.21 -12.95
N PHE A 86 -1.82 -3.23 -13.79
CA PHE A 86 -1.60 -3.11 -15.23
C PHE A 86 -2.51 -2.06 -15.89
N LEU A 87 -3.80 -2.06 -15.55
CA LEU A 87 -4.75 -1.04 -16.04
C LEU A 87 -4.35 0.37 -15.59
N CYS A 88 -3.92 0.54 -14.34
CA CYS A 88 -3.45 1.83 -13.85
C CYS A 88 -2.13 2.29 -14.52
N VAL A 89 -1.23 1.37 -14.87
CA VAL A 89 -0.03 1.71 -15.64
C VAL A 89 -0.39 2.17 -17.05
N LEU A 90 -1.37 1.53 -17.71
CA LEU A 90 -1.84 1.97 -19.02
C LEU A 90 -2.66 3.26 -18.96
N GLY A 91 -3.45 3.47 -17.91
CA GLY A 91 -4.27 4.67 -17.69
C GLY A 91 -3.46 5.89 -17.21
N GLY A 92 -2.28 5.66 -16.65
CA GLY A 92 -1.31 6.69 -16.30
C GLY A 92 0.09 6.27 -16.73
N PRO A 93 0.43 6.36 -18.04
CA PRO A 93 1.69 5.84 -18.58
C PRO A 93 2.92 6.59 -18.08
N CYS A 94 2.76 7.76 -17.47
CA CYS A 94 3.88 8.60 -17.05
C CYS A 94 4.40 8.22 -15.67
N ILE A 95 5.71 8.31 -15.50
CA ILE A 95 6.41 7.91 -14.28
C ILE A 95 7.16 9.13 -13.76
N PRO A 96 7.00 9.50 -12.48
CA PRO A 96 7.76 10.59 -11.89
C PRO A 96 9.25 10.31 -12.02
N PHE A 97 10.00 11.32 -12.47
CA PHE A 97 11.45 11.24 -12.48
C PHE A 97 11.98 11.43 -11.06
N THR A 98 12.14 10.33 -10.33
CA THR A 98 12.83 10.34 -9.03
C THR A 98 14.34 10.25 -9.22
N ARG A 99 15.12 10.92 -8.37
CA ARG A 99 16.60 10.90 -8.47
C ARG A 99 17.12 9.45 -8.35
N PRO A 100 17.85 8.92 -9.35
CA PRO A 100 18.21 7.49 -9.41
C PRO A 100 19.20 7.00 -8.33
N TRP A 101 19.71 7.90 -7.47
CA TRP A 101 20.81 7.60 -6.54
C TRP A 101 20.73 8.35 -5.21
N THR A 102 19.60 8.96 -4.86
CA THR A 102 19.44 9.51 -3.51
C THR A 102 19.42 8.35 -2.52
N LYS A 103 20.40 8.33 -1.59
CA LYS A 103 20.40 7.41 -0.44
C LYS A 103 18.99 7.41 0.17
N GLN A 104 18.55 6.22 0.58
CA GLN A 104 17.24 5.88 1.14
C GLN A 104 16.96 6.58 2.49
N GLU A 105 17.31 7.86 2.62
CA GLU A 105 16.94 8.74 3.72
C GLU A 105 15.45 9.02 3.71
N ALA A 106 14.75 8.84 2.58
CA ALA A 106 13.29 8.89 2.51
C ALA A 106 12.59 7.90 3.46
N LYS A 107 13.16 6.74 3.81
CA LYS A 107 12.58 5.85 4.85
C LYS A 107 12.72 6.41 6.26
N LYS A 108 13.76 7.22 6.52
CA LYS A 108 13.93 7.94 7.79
C LYS A 108 13.11 9.22 7.80
N GLN A 109 13.05 9.94 6.68
CA GLN A 109 12.24 11.14 6.47
C GLN A 109 10.75 10.80 6.58
N MET A 110 10.24 9.80 5.86
CA MET A 110 8.84 9.35 5.97
C MET A 110 8.50 8.76 7.35
N ARG A 111 9.42 8.06 8.03
CA ARG A 111 9.20 7.62 9.42
C ARG A 111 9.23 8.78 10.42
N LYS A 112 9.89 9.89 10.08
CA LYS A 112 9.98 11.09 10.91
C LYS A 112 8.78 12.00 10.64
N GLU A 113 8.39 12.17 9.37
CA GLU A 113 7.17 12.83 8.90
C GLU A 113 5.92 12.07 9.39
N GLN A 114 5.81 10.73 9.28
CA GLN A 114 4.68 9.98 9.88
C GLN A 114 4.63 10.04 11.41
N ARG A 115 5.76 10.32 12.08
CA ARG A 115 5.85 10.47 13.54
C ARG A 115 5.60 11.91 13.99
N GLU A 116 5.84 12.89 13.12
CA GLU A 116 5.58 14.32 13.33
C GLU A 116 4.17 14.73 12.86
N GLU A 117 3.63 14.13 11.79
CA GLU A 117 2.25 14.25 11.31
C GLU A 117 1.23 13.64 12.28
N GLY A 118 1.63 12.64 13.06
CA GLY A 118 0.82 12.15 14.19
C GLY A 118 0.54 13.21 15.26
N ASN A 119 1.31 14.31 15.27
CA ASN A 119 1.13 15.46 16.17
C ASN A 119 0.69 16.75 15.46
N PHE A 120 0.56 16.78 14.13
CA PHE A 120 0.25 18.02 13.39
C PHE A 120 -0.82 17.88 12.28
N ALA A 121 -1.25 16.67 11.93
CA ALA A 121 -2.33 16.48 10.95
C ALA A 121 -3.70 16.45 11.65
N SER A 122 -4.19 17.61 12.09
CA SER A 122 -5.62 17.76 12.44
C SER A 122 -6.34 18.94 11.79
N GLU A 123 -5.68 19.85 11.09
CA GLU A 123 -6.39 20.92 10.38
C GLU A 123 -5.74 21.19 9.02
N GLU A 124 -6.59 21.38 8.00
CA GLU A 124 -6.25 21.88 6.66
C GLU A 124 -5.76 20.86 5.60
N MET A 125 -6.68 20.03 5.10
CA MET A 125 -7.12 20.02 3.69
C MET A 125 -8.11 18.85 3.46
N TRP A 126 -9.35 19.00 3.95
CA TRP A 126 -10.39 17.97 3.87
C TRP A 126 -11.61 18.49 3.10
N ILE A 127 -11.63 18.33 1.78
CA ILE A 127 -12.86 18.58 0.98
C ILE A 127 -13.85 17.38 1.05
N PHE A 128 -13.46 16.26 1.67
CA PHE A 128 -14.34 15.10 1.87
C PHE A 128 -14.10 14.40 3.22
N SER A 129 -14.40 15.07 4.33
CA SER A 129 -14.54 14.38 5.63
C SER A 129 -16.04 14.26 5.98
N PRO A 130 -16.69 13.11 5.72
CA PRO A 130 -17.95 12.79 6.37
C PRO A 130 -17.63 12.12 7.71
N GLY A 131 -17.73 12.89 8.80
CA GLY A 131 -17.74 12.43 10.19
C GLY A 131 -19.03 11.69 10.56
N SER A 132 -19.42 10.70 9.76
CA SER A 132 -20.50 9.76 10.09
C SER A 132 -19.90 8.37 10.31
N PRO A 133 -20.40 7.58 11.29
CA PRO A 133 -19.99 6.20 11.46
C PRO A 133 -20.29 5.44 10.16
N LEU A 134 -19.25 5.10 9.41
CA LEU A 134 -19.39 4.34 8.19
C LEU A 134 -19.98 2.96 8.54
N PRO A 135 -21.05 2.50 7.85
CA PRO A 135 -21.67 1.22 8.13
C PRO A 135 -20.69 0.07 7.87
N ASP A 136 -20.93 -1.06 8.56
CA ASP A 136 -20.17 -2.32 8.53
C ASP A 136 -19.36 -2.56 7.22
N ARG A 137 -18.04 -2.38 7.34
CA ARG A 137 -17.04 -2.23 6.25
C ARG A 137 -16.93 -3.46 5.34
N ARG A 138 -17.49 -4.60 5.75
CA ARG A 138 -17.47 -5.88 5.03
C ARG A 138 -18.50 -5.99 3.90
N SER A 139 -19.54 -5.16 3.91
CA SER A 139 -20.62 -5.20 2.90
C SER A 139 -20.33 -4.40 1.63
N TRP A 140 -19.43 -3.42 1.67
CA TRP A 140 -19.10 -2.52 0.57
C TRP A 140 -17.85 -2.91 -0.24
N THR A 141 -17.11 -3.91 0.24
CA THR A 141 -15.89 -4.43 -0.42
C THR A 141 -16.11 -4.84 -1.88
N PRO A 142 -17.18 -5.57 -2.27
CA PRO A 142 -17.37 -5.95 -3.67
C PRO A 142 -17.71 -4.75 -4.57
N ILE A 143 -18.45 -3.77 -4.05
CA ILE A 143 -18.82 -2.54 -4.78
C ILE A 143 -17.57 -1.70 -5.04
N LYS A 144 -16.72 -1.52 -4.01
CA LYS A 144 -15.45 -0.81 -4.12
C LYS A 144 -14.53 -1.47 -5.16
N ILE A 145 -14.37 -2.79 -5.09
CA ILE A 145 -13.55 -3.54 -6.05
C ILE A 145 -14.10 -3.33 -7.46
N PHE A 146 -15.39 -3.54 -7.68
CA PHE A 146 -16.01 -3.34 -8.99
C PHE A 146 -15.78 -1.92 -9.53
N LEU A 147 -15.99 -0.90 -8.69
CA LEU A 147 -15.78 0.50 -9.07
C LEU A 147 -14.32 0.80 -9.45
N ASN A 148 -13.35 0.29 -8.69
CA ASN A 148 -11.93 0.49 -8.97
C ASN A 148 -11.51 -0.15 -10.31
N TYR A 149 -12.02 -1.34 -10.62
CA TYR A 149 -11.77 -1.99 -11.91
C TYR A 149 -12.46 -1.26 -13.07
N LEU A 150 -13.68 -0.78 -12.87
CA LEU A 150 -14.41 -0.02 -13.89
C LEU A 150 -13.70 1.30 -14.20
N LEU A 151 -13.32 2.06 -13.17
CA LEU A 151 -12.65 3.35 -13.33
C LEU A 151 -11.25 3.19 -13.94
N SER A 152 -10.47 2.20 -13.51
CA SER A 152 -9.14 1.95 -14.08
C SER A 152 -9.22 1.46 -15.54
N ALA A 153 -10.20 0.61 -15.88
CA ALA A 153 -10.44 0.20 -17.26
C ALA A 153 -10.86 1.38 -18.14
N ALA A 154 -11.76 2.25 -17.64
CA ALA A 154 -12.16 3.48 -18.34
C ALA A 154 -10.98 4.43 -18.54
N ALA A 155 -10.13 4.61 -17.52
CA ALA A 155 -8.94 5.43 -17.60
C ALA A 155 -7.94 4.90 -18.66
N ALA A 156 -7.68 3.60 -18.66
CA ALA A 156 -6.83 2.93 -19.65
C ALA A 156 -7.41 3.04 -21.07
N ALA A 157 -8.71 2.81 -21.23
CA ALA A 157 -9.40 2.96 -22.52
C ALA A 157 -9.35 4.40 -23.03
N ASN A 158 -9.51 5.40 -22.15
CA ASN A 158 -9.39 6.81 -22.50
C ASN A 158 -7.98 7.15 -22.99
N VAL A 159 -6.93 6.72 -22.30
CA VAL A 159 -5.53 6.93 -22.75
C VAL A 159 -5.28 6.25 -24.10
N LEU A 160 -5.72 5.00 -24.24
CA LEU A 160 -5.53 4.22 -25.46
C LEU A 160 -6.24 4.88 -26.66
N HIS A 161 -7.49 5.30 -26.46
CA HIS A 161 -8.27 6.01 -27.47
C HIS A 161 -7.64 7.35 -27.83
N ASN A 162 -7.18 8.12 -26.83
CA ASN A 162 -6.53 9.41 -27.03
C ASN A 162 -5.25 9.27 -27.87
N VAL A 163 -4.42 8.27 -27.57
CA VAL A 163 -3.16 7.99 -28.28
C VAL A 163 -3.39 7.49 -29.69
N ILE A 164 -4.35 6.58 -29.90
CA ILE A 164 -4.68 6.09 -31.24
C ILE A 164 -5.23 7.23 -32.11
N THR A 165 -6.11 8.06 -31.54
CA THR A 165 -6.69 9.22 -32.23
C THR A 165 -5.59 10.21 -32.60
N LEU A 166 -4.70 10.53 -31.66
CA LEU A 166 -3.54 11.39 -31.89
C LEU A 166 -2.65 10.84 -33.02
N GLY A 167 -2.33 9.54 -33.00
CA GLY A 167 -1.51 8.91 -34.04
C GLY A 167 -2.16 8.82 -35.42
N GLN A 168 -3.50 8.80 -35.49
CA GLN A 168 -4.24 8.79 -36.77
C GLN A 168 -4.51 10.19 -37.35
N GLN A 169 -4.48 11.21 -36.50
CA GLN A 169 -4.74 12.61 -36.84
C GLN A 169 -3.47 13.43 -37.00
N THR A 170 -2.35 13.05 -36.40
CA THR A 170 -1.06 13.75 -36.51
C THR A 170 -0.06 12.98 -37.35
N VAL A 171 1.00 13.66 -37.78
CA VAL A 171 2.14 13.06 -38.48
C VAL A 171 3.41 13.35 -37.70
N LEU A 172 4.25 12.33 -37.51
CA LEU A 172 5.56 12.51 -36.87
C LEU A 172 6.56 13.10 -37.86
N SER A 173 7.22 14.18 -37.46
CA SER A 173 8.17 14.92 -38.31
C SER A 173 9.33 14.08 -38.88
N TRP A 174 9.79 13.07 -38.14
CA TRP A 174 10.94 12.24 -38.52
C TRP A 174 10.57 10.85 -39.05
N LYS A 175 9.33 10.37 -38.83
CA LYS A 175 8.83 9.06 -39.31
C LYS A 175 7.33 9.09 -39.56
N CYS A 176 6.92 9.54 -40.74
CA CYS A 176 5.51 9.70 -41.05
C CYS A 176 4.68 8.41 -41.20
N THR A 177 5.32 7.32 -41.60
CA THR A 177 4.61 6.06 -41.91
C THR A 177 4.23 5.28 -40.67
N TRP A 178 4.72 5.69 -39.49
CA TRP A 178 4.57 4.96 -38.23
C TRP A 178 3.51 5.62 -37.34
N THR A 179 2.23 5.36 -37.63
CA THR A 179 1.08 5.92 -36.89
C THR A 179 0.84 5.28 -35.51
N HIS A 180 1.61 4.24 -35.16
CA HIS A 180 1.45 3.47 -33.92
C HIS A 180 2.54 3.75 -32.88
N LEU A 181 3.43 4.72 -33.11
CA LEU A 181 4.58 4.93 -32.24
C LEU A 181 4.20 5.58 -30.90
N GLN A 182 3.16 6.40 -30.90
CA GLN A 182 2.56 6.93 -29.66
C GLN A 182 1.95 5.81 -28.81
N LEU A 183 1.43 4.74 -29.44
CA LEU A 183 0.95 3.55 -28.73
C LEU A 183 2.10 2.80 -28.06
N ALA A 184 3.22 2.65 -28.75
CA ALA A 184 4.43 2.05 -28.20
C ALA A 184 4.94 2.80 -26.96
N TRP A 185 4.77 4.13 -26.91
CA TRP A 185 5.10 4.92 -25.72
C TRP A 185 4.27 4.49 -24.51
N VAL A 186 2.94 4.35 -24.62
CA VAL A 186 2.08 3.89 -23.51
C VAL A 186 2.54 2.54 -22.98
N PHE A 187 2.78 1.57 -23.85
CA PHE A 187 3.20 0.22 -23.43
C PHE A 187 4.62 0.19 -22.86
N SER A 188 5.50 1.10 -23.30
CA SER A 188 6.87 1.18 -22.75
C SER A 188 6.90 1.53 -21.25
N ALA A 189 5.82 2.10 -20.70
CA ALA A 189 5.67 2.37 -19.26
C ALA A 189 5.62 1.10 -18.38
N VAL A 190 5.24 -0.04 -18.96
CA VAL A 190 5.14 -1.32 -18.24
C VAL A 190 6.54 -1.82 -17.81
N GLY A 191 7.55 -1.62 -18.68
CA GLY A 191 8.92 -2.07 -18.43
C GLY A 191 9.50 -1.56 -17.10
N PRO A 192 9.62 -0.23 -16.89
CA PRO A 192 10.14 0.33 -15.64
C PRO A 192 9.42 -0.22 -14.40
N VAL A 193 8.09 -0.35 -14.43
CA VAL A 193 7.28 -0.83 -13.30
C VAL A 193 7.55 -2.30 -13.01
N LEU A 194 7.71 -3.15 -14.04
CA LEU A 194 8.08 -4.55 -13.86
C LEU A 194 9.46 -4.70 -13.19
N PHE A 195 10.46 -3.94 -13.63
CA PHE A 195 11.79 -3.96 -13.02
C PHE A 195 11.78 -3.47 -11.56
N SER A 196 11.03 -2.40 -11.27
CA SER A 196 10.81 -1.93 -9.90
C SER A 196 10.12 -3.01 -9.06
N GLY A 197 9.17 -3.72 -9.67
CA GLY A 197 8.52 -4.86 -9.04
C GLY A 197 9.52 -5.96 -8.67
N VAL A 198 10.35 -6.40 -9.61
CA VAL A 198 11.36 -7.42 -9.34
C VAL A 198 12.30 -6.98 -8.19
N ALA A 199 12.68 -5.71 -8.14
CA ALA A 199 13.46 -5.16 -7.02
C ALA A 199 12.74 -5.32 -5.67
N LEU A 200 11.44 -5.02 -5.58
CA LEU A 200 10.63 -5.20 -4.37
C LEU A 200 10.55 -6.67 -3.92
N LEU A 201 10.53 -7.64 -4.85
CA LEU A 201 10.56 -9.07 -4.50
C LEU A 201 11.88 -9.47 -3.84
N PHE A 202 13.01 -8.97 -4.36
CA PHE A 202 14.32 -9.18 -3.74
C PHE A 202 14.40 -8.55 -2.35
N GLU A 203 13.86 -7.34 -2.16
CA GLU A 203 13.75 -6.71 -0.84
C GLU A 203 12.89 -7.53 0.13
N LYS A 204 11.74 -8.03 -0.33
CA LYS A 204 10.85 -8.88 0.49
C LYS A 204 11.53 -10.18 0.89
N LYS A 205 12.22 -10.84 -0.05
CA LYS A 205 12.97 -12.08 0.22
C LYS A 205 14.10 -11.83 1.22
N LYS A 206 14.82 -10.71 1.09
CA LYS A 206 15.86 -10.29 2.05
C LYS A 206 15.30 -10.13 3.46
N GLY A 207 14.12 -9.52 3.60
CA GLY A 207 13.45 -9.38 4.90
C GLY A 207 13.12 -10.73 5.55
N ARG A 208 12.64 -11.69 4.76
CA ARG A 208 12.33 -13.05 5.22
C ARG A 208 13.57 -13.82 5.68
N GLU A 209 14.68 -13.71 4.96
CA GLU A 209 15.95 -14.35 5.34
C GLU A 209 16.54 -13.74 6.61
N ARG A 210 16.46 -12.40 6.78
CA ARG A 210 16.95 -11.72 7.99
C ARG A 210 16.21 -12.13 9.25
N SER A 211 14.90 -12.40 9.15
CA SER A 211 14.08 -12.86 10.28
C SER A 211 14.31 -14.32 10.65
N ALA A 212 14.85 -15.14 9.74
CA ALA A 212 14.95 -16.59 9.94
C ALA A 212 16.25 -17.02 10.64
N ASP A 213 17.35 -16.29 10.46
CA ASP A 213 18.66 -16.67 11.02
C ASP A 213 19.63 -15.48 11.00
N GLU A 214 19.74 -14.75 12.11
CA GLU A 214 20.60 -13.55 12.21
C GLU A 214 22.09 -13.89 12.40
N SER A 215 22.43 -15.12 12.77
CA SER A 215 23.79 -15.50 13.21
C SER A 215 24.61 -16.25 12.16
N SER A 216 24.02 -16.75 11.07
CA SER A 216 24.74 -17.58 10.10
C SER A 216 25.51 -16.80 9.04
N LYS A 217 26.78 -17.19 8.81
CA LYS A 217 27.61 -16.68 7.69
C LYS A 217 26.93 -16.89 6.33
N LYS A 218 26.17 -17.98 6.15
CA LYS A 218 25.42 -18.25 4.92
C LYS A 218 24.30 -17.22 4.71
N CYS A 219 23.61 -16.81 5.77
CA CYS A 219 22.58 -15.76 5.72
C CYS A 219 23.17 -14.40 5.32
N ARG A 220 24.36 -14.04 5.82
CA ARG A 220 25.04 -12.78 5.44
C ARG A 220 25.39 -12.71 3.95
N VAL A 221 25.83 -13.83 3.36
CA VAL A 221 26.13 -13.89 1.92
C VAL A 221 24.85 -13.82 1.07
N ALA A 222 23.81 -14.58 1.45
CA ALA A 222 22.53 -14.57 0.75
C ALA A 222 21.84 -13.19 0.79
N THR A 223 21.79 -12.56 1.97
CA THR A 223 21.22 -11.20 2.13
C THR A 223 22.00 -10.13 1.37
N ALA A 224 23.33 -10.24 1.26
CA ALA A 224 24.16 -9.35 0.45
C ALA A 224 23.89 -9.52 -1.06
N TYR A 225 23.72 -10.75 -1.53
CA TYR A 225 23.33 -11.03 -2.91
C TYR A 225 21.94 -10.47 -3.25
N LEU A 226 20.95 -10.67 -2.36
CA LEU A 226 19.59 -10.14 -2.54
C LEU A 226 19.59 -8.60 -2.53
N GLU A 227 20.39 -7.96 -1.68
CA GLU A 227 20.55 -6.51 -1.67
C GLU A 227 21.18 -5.97 -2.96
N THR A 228 22.23 -6.63 -3.45
CA THR A 228 22.89 -6.25 -4.69
C THR A 228 21.93 -6.39 -5.87
N SER A 229 21.20 -7.50 -5.91
CA SER A 229 20.18 -7.75 -6.94
C SER A 229 19.08 -6.68 -6.89
N ALA A 230 18.51 -6.39 -5.72
CA ALA A 230 17.50 -5.34 -5.56
C ALA A 230 17.98 -3.98 -6.07
N LYS A 231 19.22 -3.58 -5.74
CA LYS A 231 19.82 -2.33 -6.23
C LYS A 231 19.99 -2.31 -7.74
N VAL A 232 20.43 -3.42 -8.34
CA VAL A 232 20.59 -3.52 -9.81
C VAL A 232 19.25 -3.35 -10.52
N PHE A 233 18.20 -4.03 -10.05
CA PHE A 233 16.87 -3.91 -10.65
C PHE A 233 16.25 -2.52 -10.45
N ASP A 234 16.44 -1.88 -9.28
CA ASP A 234 15.99 -0.50 -9.02
C ASP A 234 16.73 0.48 -9.95
N SER A 235 18.04 0.28 -10.16
CA SER A 235 18.85 1.07 -11.09
C SER A 235 18.38 0.93 -12.54
N LEU A 236 18.14 -0.30 -13.00
CA LEU A 236 17.61 -0.57 -14.35
C LEU A 236 16.22 0.04 -14.54
N SER A 237 15.36 -0.06 -13.52
CA SER A 237 14.03 0.56 -13.52
C SER A 237 14.11 2.08 -13.73
N ASN A 238 15.00 2.76 -13.01
CA ASN A 238 15.20 4.20 -13.15
C ASN A 238 15.77 4.60 -14.53
N ILE A 239 16.70 3.81 -15.08
CA ILE A 239 17.24 4.03 -16.43
C ILE A 239 16.13 3.92 -17.47
N LEU A 240 15.30 2.87 -17.38
CA LEU A 240 14.15 2.68 -18.26
C LEU A 240 13.11 3.80 -18.09
N CYS A 241 12.90 4.29 -16.86
CA CYS A 241 12.03 5.44 -16.60
C CYS A 241 12.54 6.71 -17.30
N ALA A 242 13.84 7.01 -17.20
CA ALA A 242 14.44 8.14 -17.90
C ALA A 242 14.29 7.97 -19.42
N GLY A 243 14.56 6.78 -19.95
CA GLY A 243 14.35 6.45 -21.36
C GLY A 243 12.90 6.64 -21.80
N HIS A 244 11.93 6.21 -20.99
CA HIS A 244 10.50 6.36 -21.26
C HIS A 244 10.06 7.83 -21.34
N VAL A 245 10.52 8.68 -20.41
CA VAL A 245 10.20 10.12 -20.39
C VAL A 245 10.81 10.81 -21.61
N VAL A 246 12.08 10.52 -21.93
CA VAL A 246 12.76 11.08 -23.13
C VAL A 246 12.04 10.63 -24.40
N PHE A 247 11.70 9.34 -24.50
CA PHE A 247 10.99 8.79 -25.64
C PHE A 247 9.62 9.45 -25.84
N GLY A 248 8.84 9.61 -24.77
CA GLY A 248 7.56 10.32 -24.81
C GLY A 248 7.70 11.78 -25.23
N THR A 249 8.72 12.46 -24.71
CA THR A 249 8.98 13.88 -25.00
C THR A 249 9.26 14.07 -26.48
N ILE A 250 10.18 13.28 -27.03
CA ILE A 250 10.54 13.31 -28.46
C ILE A 250 9.34 12.98 -29.33
N LEU A 251 8.54 11.97 -28.96
CA LEU A 251 7.38 11.56 -29.75
C LEU A 251 6.30 12.64 -29.81
N LEU A 252 5.91 13.16 -28.65
CA LEU A 252 4.83 14.13 -28.53
C LEU A 252 5.24 15.51 -29.06
N SER A 253 6.51 15.92 -28.87
CA SER A 253 7.04 17.15 -29.46
C SER A 253 7.28 17.08 -30.97
N SER A 254 7.07 15.92 -31.59
CA SER A 254 7.21 15.72 -33.04
C SER A 254 5.87 15.55 -33.76
N ALA A 255 4.74 15.63 -33.05
CA ALA A 255 3.40 15.44 -33.60
C ALA A 255 2.88 16.69 -34.32
N LEU A 256 3.01 16.73 -35.65
CA LEU A 256 2.62 17.87 -36.47
C LEU A 256 1.10 17.91 -36.73
N PHE A 257 0.63 19.08 -37.17
CA PHE A 257 -0.76 19.35 -37.60
C PHE A 257 -1.82 19.23 -36.50
N ILE A 258 -1.48 19.67 -35.29
CA ILE A 258 -2.40 19.77 -34.14
C ILE A 258 -2.41 21.21 -33.61
N GLY A 259 -3.60 21.77 -33.40
CA GLY A 259 -3.74 23.12 -32.83
C GLY A 259 -3.54 23.13 -31.31
N THR A 260 -3.28 24.30 -30.74
CA THR A 260 -2.98 24.42 -29.29
C THR A 260 -4.16 24.00 -28.41
N LEU A 261 -5.39 24.34 -28.80
CA LEU A 261 -6.59 23.97 -28.06
C LEU A 261 -6.85 22.45 -28.09
N ASP A 262 -6.63 21.82 -29.24
CA ASP A 262 -6.76 20.37 -29.39
C ASP A 262 -5.69 19.65 -28.57
N ALA A 263 -4.44 20.14 -28.60
CA ALA A 263 -3.36 19.63 -27.77
C ALA A 263 -3.68 19.76 -26.28
N LEU A 264 -4.26 20.88 -25.83
CA LEU A 264 -4.71 21.05 -24.45
C LEU A 264 -5.78 20.01 -24.07
N GLY A 265 -6.74 19.75 -24.96
CA GLY A 265 -7.73 18.68 -24.78
C GLY A 265 -7.11 17.29 -24.64
N VAL A 266 -6.08 17.00 -25.44
CA VAL A 266 -5.30 15.74 -25.37
C VAL A 266 -4.58 15.62 -24.03
N VAL A 267 -3.89 16.69 -23.57
CA VAL A 267 -3.18 16.71 -22.29
C VAL A 267 -4.14 16.59 -21.11
N ALA A 268 -5.25 17.31 -21.13
CA ALA A 268 -6.27 17.25 -20.08
C ALA A 268 -6.86 15.84 -19.94
N ARG A 269 -7.10 15.14 -21.06
CA ARG A 269 -7.55 13.74 -21.04
C ARG A 269 -6.52 12.79 -20.42
N PHE A 270 -5.23 12.97 -20.74
CA PHE A 270 -4.18 12.19 -20.07
C PHE A 270 -4.10 12.50 -18.57
N ALA A 271 -4.19 13.77 -18.20
CA ALA A 271 -4.12 14.19 -16.80
C ALA A 271 -5.30 13.62 -15.99
N ALA A 272 -6.52 13.66 -16.53
CA ALA A 272 -7.70 13.09 -15.90
C ALA A 272 -7.54 11.58 -15.63
N SER A 273 -7.14 10.80 -16.63
CA SER A 273 -6.86 9.37 -16.43
C SER A 273 -5.73 9.14 -15.41
N THR A 274 -4.67 9.95 -15.45
CA THR A 274 -3.54 9.84 -14.52
C THR A 274 -3.97 10.09 -13.07
N LEU A 275 -4.78 11.12 -12.82
CA LEU A 275 -5.32 11.44 -11.50
C LEU A 275 -6.26 10.35 -10.98
N VAL A 276 -7.09 9.76 -11.84
CA VAL A 276 -7.93 8.60 -11.46
C VAL A 276 -7.06 7.42 -11.02
N CYS A 277 -6.01 7.10 -11.77
CA CYS A 277 -5.08 6.03 -11.41
C CYS A 277 -4.28 6.35 -10.12
N GLN A 278 -3.92 7.61 -9.90
CA GLN A 278 -3.29 8.05 -8.65
C GLN A 278 -4.22 7.84 -7.45
N LEU A 279 -5.48 8.28 -7.56
CA LEU A 279 -6.50 8.10 -6.52
C LEU A 279 -6.73 6.62 -6.18
N ILE A 280 -6.92 5.77 -7.21
CA ILE A 280 -7.11 4.33 -7.02
C ILE A 280 -5.90 3.71 -6.31
N THR A 281 -4.68 4.08 -6.72
CA THR A 281 -3.44 3.58 -6.11
C THR A 281 -3.35 3.96 -4.64
N ALA A 282 -3.64 5.22 -4.30
CA ALA A 282 -3.64 5.69 -2.92
C ALA A 282 -4.66 4.95 -2.05
N LEU A 283 -5.90 4.80 -2.53
CA LEU A 283 -6.98 4.14 -1.79
C LEU A 283 -6.69 2.65 -1.52
N GLU A 284 -6.10 1.93 -2.48
CA GLU A 284 -5.77 0.51 -2.32
C GLU A 284 -4.57 0.29 -1.39
N LEU A 285 -3.55 1.15 -1.48
CA LEU A 285 -2.35 1.03 -0.65
C LEU A 285 -2.63 1.39 0.81
N ASP A 286 -3.42 2.43 1.08
CA ASP A 286 -3.79 2.85 2.44
C ASP A 286 -4.64 1.79 3.16
N THR A 287 -5.60 1.20 2.46
CA THR A 287 -6.44 0.12 3.02
C THR A 287 -5.59 -1.03 3.54
N LYS A 288 -4.56 -1.43 2.78
CA LYS A 288 -3.68 -2.55 3.16
C LYS A 288 -2.65 -2.19 4.22
N VAL A 289 -2.27 -0.93 4.34
CA VAL A 289 -1.44 -0.49 5.47
C VAL A 289 -2.24 -0.61 6.76
N ASN A 290 -3.51 -0.21 6.73
CA ASN A 290 -4.41 -0.33 7.87
C ASN A 290 -4.68 -1.81 8.23
N GLU A 291 -5.01 -2.66 7.25
CA GLU A 291 -5.15 -4.12 7.47
C GLU A 291 -3.85 -4.73 8.03
N LYS A 292 -2.69 -4.36 7.48
CA LYS A 292 -1.41 -4.87 7.99
C LYS A 292 -1.11 -4.38 9.41
N LYS A 293 -1.48 -3.15 9.76
CA LYS A 293 -1.31 -2.62 11.13
C LYS A 293 -2.19 -3.41 12.11
N GLU A 294 -3.38 -3.83 11.68
CA GLU A 294 -4.25 -4.74 12.41
C GLU A 294 -3.60 -6.12 12.60
N ASP A 295 -2.99 -6.68 11.54
CA ASP A 295 -2.29 -7.97 11.58
C ASP A 295 -0.96 -7.93 12.37
N ASP A 296 -0.17 -6.85 12.32
CA ASP A 296 1.13 -6.75 12.99
C ASP A 296 0.96 -6.63 14.53
N GLY A 297 -0.22 -6.20 15.02
CA GLY A 297 -0.58 -6.19 16.45
C GLY A 297 -1.14 -7.53 16.96
N MET A 298 -1.43 -8.45 16.06
CA MET A 298 -2.09 -9.72 16.34
C MET A 298 -1.14 -10.71 17.02
N THR A 299 -1.55 -11.23 18.18
CA THR A 299 -0.85 -12.34 18.84
C THR A 299 -1.57 -13.64 18.52
N THR A 300 -0.86 -14.64 17.99
CA THR A 300 -1.46 -15.94 17.63
C THR A 300 -1.48 -16.92 18.82
N THR A 301 -2.36 -17.92 18.79
CA THR A 301 -2.38 -19.03 19.77
C THR A 301 -1.04 -19.76 19.89
N ASP A 302 -0.27 -19.83 18.80
CA ASP A 302 1.09 -20.36 18.80
C ASP A 302 2.06 -19.48 19.60
N GLN A 303 1.89 -18.16 19.59
CA GLN A 303 2.70 -17.23 20.40
C GLN A 303 2.30 -17.24 21.88
N ILE A 304 1.02 -17.49 22.18
CA ILE A 304 0.52 -17.68 23.56
C ILE A 304 0.99 -19.03 24.13
N SER A 305 1.04 -20.06 23.29
CA SER A 305 1.41 -21.42 23.70
C SER A 305 2.09 -22.17 22.56
N ILE A 306 3.41 -22.05 22.46
CA ILE A 306 4.21 -22.68 21.40
C ILE A 306 4.09 -24.21 21.46
N HIS A 307 3.70 -24.83 20.35
CA HIS A 307 3.74 -26.29 20.17
C HIS A 307 5.06 -26.73 19.52
N GLY A 308 5.40 -28.02 19.66
CA GLY A 308 6.68 -28.59 19.19
C GLY A 308 7.38 -29.34 20.33
N PRO A 309 8.57 -28.92 20.80
CA PRO A 309 9.28 -29.59 21.90
C PRO A 309 8.47 -29.74 23.19
N TRP A 310 7.42 -28.92 23.36
CA TRP A 310 6.53 -28.90 24.51
C TRP A 310 5.41 -29.94 24.47
N LEU A 311 5.18 -30.61 23.33
CA LEU A 311 4.17 -31.67 23.16
C LEU A 311 4.45 -32.92 24.03
N LYS A 312 5.70 -33.09 24.48
CA LYS A 312 6.10 -34.22 25.33
C LYS A 312 5.67 -34.07 26.80
N TYR A 313 5.25 -32.88 27.20
CA TYR A 313 4.78 -32.61 28.55
C TYR A 313 3.25 -32.73 28.58
N SER A 314 2.73 -33.46 29.54
CA SER A 314 1.28 -33.67 29.72
C SER A 314 0.74 -32.98 30.98
N GLY A 315 1.61 -32.55 31.90
CA GLY A 315 1.24 -31.86 33.14
C GLY A 315 0.98 -30.37 32.92
N CYS A 316 -0.08 -29.83 33.53
CA CYS A 316 -0.47 -28.43 33.36
C CYS A 316 0.65 -27.46 33.80
N ASP A 317 1.39 -27.78 34.85
CA ASP A 317 2.49 -26.94 35.35
C ASP A 317 3.73 -26.96 34.44
N ASP A 318 4.04 -28.12 33.86
CA ASP A 318 5.15 -28.27 32.91
C ASP A 318 4.86 -27.55 31.59
N ILE A 319 3.63 -27.69 31.06
CA ILE A 319 3.21 -27.05 29.80
C ILE A 319 3.02 -25.54 30.00
N SER A 320 2.72 -25.07 31.21
CA SER A 320 2.69 -23.63 31.53
C SER A 320 4.06 -22.96 31.39
N GLY A 321 5.14 -23.75 31.29
CA GLY A 321 6.51 -23.30 31.04
C GLY A 321 6.70 -22.42 29.80
N ASN A 322 5.81 -22.54 28.81
CA ASN A 322 5.90 -21.86 27.51
C ASN A 322 4.85 -20.77 27.29
N MET A 323 4.22 -20.29 28.36
CA MET A 323 3.16 -19.29 28.25
C MET A 323 3.71 -17.94 27.76
N LEU A 324 3.10 -17.42 26.69
CA LEU A 324 3.39 -16.11 26.07
C LEU A 324 4.86 -15.88 25.68
N ILE A 325 5.67 -16.94 25.58
CA ILE A 325 7.09 -16.80 25.21
C ILE A 325 7.27 -16.30 23.77
N GLY A 326 6.28 -16.50 22.89
CA GLY A 326 6.30 -16.02 21.51
C GLY A 326 5.63 -14.66 21.31
N ALA A 327 5.00 -14.11 22.35
CA ALA A 327 4.35 -12.80 22.30
C ALA A 327 5.40 -11.69 22.29
N ILE A 328 5.14 -10.63 21.52
CA ILE A 328 6.07 -9.51 21.33
C ILE A 328 5.71 -8.37 22.27
N ASN A 329 6.63 -7.99 23.16
CA ASN A 329 6.52 -6.82 24.02
C ASN A 329 7.51 -5.74 23.55
N LYS A 330 7.00 -4.60 23.04
CA LYS A 330 7.81 -3.47 22.54
C LYS A 330 8.99 -3.89 21.63
N GLY A 331 8.81 -4.96 20.84
CA GLY A 331 9.79 -5.47 19.89
C GLY A 331 10.67 -6.64 20.37
N GLU A 332 10.56 -7.08 21.63
CA GLU A 332 11.29 -8.23 22.19
C GLU A 332 10.32 -9.36 22.58
N ALA A 333 10.67 -10.61 22.27
CA ALA A 333 9.91 -11.79 22.67
C ALA A 333 10.40 -12.34 24.03
N ASN A 334 9.50 -12.91 24.82
CA ASN A 334 9.79 -13.53 26.12
C ASN A 334 10.59 -12.64 27.10
N ARG A 335 10.35 -11.32 27.09
CA ARG A 335 11.02 -10.38 27.98
C ARG A 335 10.04 -9.34 28.49
N VAL A 336 9.82 -9.35 29.79
CA VAL A 336 8.90 -8.44 30.48
C VAL A 336 9.58 -7.83 31.69
N LYS A 337 9.21 -6.60 32.01
CA LYS A 337 9.66 -5.93 33.22
C LYS A 337 8.87 -6.48 34.40
N THR A 338 9.58 -6.90 35.45
CA THR A 338 8.95 -7.36 36.69
C THR A 338 8.53 -6.16 37.54
N ALA A 339 7.35 -6.22 38.16
CA ALA A 339 6.87 -5.13 39.03
C ALA A 339 7.62 -5.04 40.38
N PHE A 340 8.23 -6.15 40.84
CA PHE A 340 8.84 -6.24 42.17
C PHE A 340 10.36 -6.25 42.17
N THR A 341 10.98 -6.50 41.03
CA THR A 341 12.44 -6.60 40.89
C THR A 341 12.89 -5.55 39.89
N SER A 342 13.98 -4.85 40.17
CA SER A 342 14.57 -3.91 39.22
C SER A 342 15.26 -4.68 38.08
N GLY A 343 14.49 -5.15 37.10
CA GLY A 343 15.00 -5.97 36.00
C GLY A 343 13.96 -6.38 34.97
N HIS A 344 14.41 -7.12 33.97
CA HIS A 344 13.55 -7.83 33.01
C HIS A 344 13.78 -9.32 33.17
N ASP A 345 12.72 -10.10 33.11
CA ASP A 345 12.77 -11.56 33.17
C ASP A 345 11.91 -12.16 32.04
N SER A 346 11.99 -13.48 31.89
CA SER A 346 11.06 -14.25 31.07
C SER A 346 9.62 -14.10 31.55
N VAL A 347 8.68 -14.22 30.61
CA VAL A 347 7.24 -14.08 30.93
C VAL A 347 6.84 -15.12 31.97
N THR A 348 7.18 -16.38 31.76
CA THR A 348 6.83 -17.47 32.67
C THR A 348 7.41 -17.28 34.08
N ALA A 349 8.67 -16.83 34.22
CA ALA A 349 9.27 -16.60 35.53
C ALA A 349 8.55 -15.48 36.29
N THR A 350 8.22 -14.39 35.59
CA THR A 350 7.47 -13.26 36.13
C THR A 350 6.09 -13.70 36.63
N LEU A 351 5.36 -14.46 35.82
CA LEU A 351 4.02 -14.94 36.18
C LEU A 351 4.05 -15.91 37.38
N ARG A 352 5.09 -16.75 37.49
CA ARG A 352 5.29 -17.63 38.66
C ARG A 352 5.62 -16.84 39.93
N ASP A 353 6.43 -15.80 39.84
CA ASP A 353 6.70 -14.90 40.98
C ASP A 353 5.41 -14.19 41.44
N TYR A 354 4.58 -13.71 40.50
CA TYR A 354 3.30 -13.09 40.82
C TYR A 354 2.34 -14.08 41.51
N LYS A 355 2.23 -15.30 40.97
CA LYS A 355 1.44 -16.38 41.58
C LYS A 355 1.93 -16.71 43.00
N ALA A 356 3.25 -16.83 43.21
CA ALA A 356 3.82 -17.12 44.52
C ALA A 356 3.54 -16.02 45.56
N ARG A 357 3.37 -14.77 45.10
CA ARG A 357 3.01 -13.61 45.93
C ARG A 357 1.50 -13.40 46.07
N GLY A 358 0.66 -14.22 45.43
CA GLY A 358 -0.79 -14.06 45.41
C GLY A 358 -1.28 -12.85 44.61
N ILE A 359 -0.51 -12.42 43.61
CA ILE A 359 -0.79 -11.23 42.81
C ILE A 359 -1.44 -11.64 41.49
N GLN A 360 -2.64 -11.15 41.27
CA GLN A 360 -3.38 -11.35 40.03
C GLN A 360 -2.87 -10.38 38.95
N TRP A 361 -3.03 -10.79 37.69
CA TRP A 361 -2.59 -10.01 36.54
C TRP A 361 -3.60 -10.11 35.39
N VAL A 362 -3.51 -9.17 34.45
CA VAL A 362 -4.30 -9.14 33.23
C VAL A 362 -3.37 -9.08 32.02
N VAL A 363 -3.86 -9.54 30.86
CA VAL A 363 -3.20 -9.33 29.57
C VAL A 363 -3.92 -8.21 28.83
N ILE A 364 -3.17 -7.27 28.27
CA ILE A 364 -3.67 -6.26 27.35
C ILE A 364 -3.19 -6.62 25.94
N GLY A 365 -4.13 -6.97 25.06
CA GLY A 365 -3.90 -7.36 23.67
C GLY A 365 -4.43 -6.33 22.67
N ASP A 366 -3.94 -6.40 21.44
CA ASP A 366 -4.33 -5.50 20.35
C ASP A 366 -5.51 -6.10 19.56
N TRP A 367 -5.47 -6.14 18.23
CA TRP A 367 -6.51 -6.75 17.40
C TRP A 367 -6.33 -8.26 17.29
N ASN A 368 -7.47 -8.98 17.28
CA ASN A 368 -7.56 -10.40 17.00
C ASN A 368 -6.62 -11.27 17.86
N ASP A 369 -6.55 -10.94 19.16
CA ASP A 369 -5.66 -11.59 20.12
C ASP A 369 -6.04 -13.06 20.33
N GLY A 370 -5.15 -13.95 19.92
CA GLY A 370 -5.26 -15.40 20.04
C GLY A 370 -5.73 -16.14 18.80
N ASP A 371 -5.50 -15.62 17.59
CA ASP A 371 -5.93 -16.31 16.38
C ASP A 371 -5.12 -17.58 16.09
N GLY A 372 -5.74 -18.50 15.36
CA GLY A 372 -5.16 -19.79 15.00
C GLY A 372 -5.84 -20.97 15.70
N SER A 373 -5.08 -22.04 15.90
CA SER A 373 -5.62 -23.35 16.27
C SER A 373 -6.43 -23.35 17.58
N SER A 374 -7.49 -24.15 17.61
CA SER A 374 -8.35 -24.38 18.78
C SER A 374 -7.56 -25.07 19.89
N ARG A 375 -6.89 -24.30 20.74
CA ARG A 375 -6.06 -24.82 21.83
C ARG A 375 -6.61 -24.37 23.17
N GLU A 376 -7.23 -25.31 23.88
CA GLU A 376 -7.74 -25.08 25.25
C GLU A 376 -6.59 -24.74 26.21
N HIS A 377 -5.39 -25.28 25.98
CA HIS A 377 -4.18 -24.94 26.74
C HIS A 377 -3.82 -23.46 26.71
N ALA A 378 -4.21 -22.70 25.68
CA ALA A 378 -3.99 -21.26 25.63
C ALA A 378 -4.83 -20.50 26.66
N ALA A 379 -5.95 -21.08 27.12
CA ALA A 379 -6.79 -20.55 28.19
C ALA A 379 -6.49 -21.19 29.56
N GLN A 380 -6.07 -22.45 29.61
CA GLN A 380 -5.79 -23.14 30.87
C GLN A 380 -4.53 -22.63 31.58
N LYS A 381 -3.47 -22.29 30.81
CA LYS A 381 -2.21 -21.76 31.36
C LYS A 381 -2.35 -20.42 32.04
N PRO A 382 -3.00 -19.41 31.43
CA PRO A 382 -3.19 -18.13 32.11
C PRO A 382 -3.96 -18.31 33.42
N TYR A 383 -4.96 -19.17 33.45
CA TYR A 383 -5.69 -19.50 34.67
C TYR A 383 -4.78 -20.14 35.73
N HIS A 384 -4.00 -21.17 35.33
CA HIS A 384 -3.06 -21.83 36.23
C HIS A 384 -1.99 -20.87 36.78
N LEU A 385 -1.56 -19.87 36.02
CA LEU A 385 -0.58 -18.87 36.45
C LEU A 385 -1.20 -17.66 37.17
N GLY A 386 -2.49 -17.69 37.53
CA GLY A 386 -3.14 -16.65 38.34
C GLY A 386 -3.66 -15.45 37.54
N GLY A 387 -3.88 -15.61 36.24
CA GLY A 387 -4.47 -14.60 35.37
C GLY A 387 -5.96 -14.42 35.62
N LEU A 388 -6.41 -13.17 35.62
CA LEU A 388 -7.80 -12.80 35.91
C LEU A 388 -8.61 -12.50 34.65
N ALA A 389 -8.04 -11.70 33.75
CA ALA A 389 -8.72 -11.23 32.55
C ALA A 389 -7.74 -11.07 31.38
N VAL A 390 -8.27 -11.23 30.17
CA VAL A 390 -7.61 -10.84 28.93
C VAL A 390 -8.46 -9.73 28.33
N ILE A 391 -7.85 -8.57 28.12
CA ILE A 391 -8.50 -7.37 27.61
C ILE A 391 -7.89 -7.05 26.26
N SER A 392 -8.71 -7.03 25.20
CA SER A 392 -8.23 -6.91 23.83
C SER A 392 -9.10 -5.96 23.00
N ARG A 393 -8.62 -5.44 21.88
CA ARG A 393 -9.50 -4.72 20.94
C ARG A 393 -10.49 -5.68 20.27
N SER A 394 -10.07 -6.91 19.99
CA SER A 394 -10.97 -7.97 19.50
C SER A 394 -10.44 -9.38 19.77
N PHE A 395 -11.35 -10.36 19.81
CA PHE A 395 -11.02 -11.77 20.01
C PHE A 395 -11.48 -12.66 18.85
N PRO A 396 -10.70 -13.69 18.49
CA PRO A 396 -11.18 -14.82 17.72
C PRO A 396 -12.17 -15.65 18.52
N ARG A 397 -13.23 -16.11 17.84
CA ARG A 397 -14.38 -16.82 18.44
C ARG A 397 -13.98 -18.02 19.32
N ILE A 398 -12.94 -18.76 18.93
CA ILE A 398 -12.54 -20.01 19.60
C ILE A 398 -11.79 -19.73 20.90
N LEU A 399 -10.78 -18.84 20.89
CA LEU A 399 -10.05 -18.53 22.12
C LEU A 399 -10.99 -17.92 23.15
N LYS A 400 -11.88 -17.02 22.73
CA LYS A 400 -12.88 -16.42 23.61
C LYS A 400 -13.69 -17.46 24.38
N SER A 401 -14.28 -18.43 23.67
CA SER A 401 -15.05 -19.50 24.32
C SER A 401 -14.20 -20.36 25.27
N ASN A 402 -12.93 -20.58 24.95
CA ASN A 402 -12.01 -21.31 25.84
C ASN A 402 -11.67 -20.52 27.10
N LEU A 403 -11.48 -19.19 27.01
CA LEU A 403 -11.24 -18.32 28.17
C LEU A 403 -12.45 -18.33 29.11
N GLU A 404 -13.65 -18.18 28.55
CA GLU A 404 -14.92 -18.22 29.31
C GLU A 404 -15.04 -19.55 30.08
N LYS A 405 -14.77 -20.69 29.43
CA LYS A 405 -14.83 -22.02 30.07
C LYS A 405 -13.80 -22.24 31.18
N GLN A 406 -12.68 -21.52 31.14
CA GLN A 406 -11.62 -21.63 32.16
C GLN A 406 -11.78 -20.61 33.29
N GLY A 407 -12.82 -19.77 33.27
CA GLY A 407 -13.04 -18.75 34.29
C GLY A 407 -12.14 -17.53 34.17
N ILE A 408 -11.57 -17.28 32.97
CA ILE A 408 -10.87 -16.03 32.66
C ILE A 408 -11.84 -15.11 31.95
N LEU A 409 -11.80 -13.81 32.25
CA LEU A 409 -12.70 -12.83 31.62
C LEU A 409 -12.13 -12.31 30.28
N PRO A 410 -12.66 -12.71 29.11
CA PRO A 410 -12.35 -12.03 27.85
C PRO A 410 -13.16 -10.75 27.70
N LEU A 411 -12.49 -9.61 27.84
CA LEU A 411 -13.11 -8.29 27.79
C LEU A 411 -12.62 -7.52 26.56
N THR A 412 -13.50 -6.78 25.91
CA THR A 412 -13.11 -5.95 24.75
C THR A 412 -13.25 -4.47 25.06
N PHE A 413 -12.32 -3.63 24.61
CA PHE A 413 -12.46 -2.18 24.77
C PHE A 413 -13.75 -1.67 24.11
N SER A 414 -14.47 -0.76 24.79
CA SER A 414 -15.62 -0.08 24.17
C SER A 414 -15.15 0.93 23.11
N ASP A 415 -14.06 1.63 23.39
CA ASP A 415 -13.31 2.44 22.44
C ASP A 415 -11.93 1.81 22.20
N PRO A 416 -11.63 1.29 20.99
CA PRO A 416 -10.32 0.73 20.67
C PRO A 416 -9.15 1.70 20.92
N ALA A 417 -9.35 3.02 20.89
CA ALA A 417 -8.30 3.99 21.17
C ALA A 417 -7.81 3.95 22.63
N ASP A 418 -8.60 3.37 23.56
CA ASP A 418 -8.21 3.24 24.97
C ASP A 418 -7.01 2.30 25.18
N TYR A 419 -6.76 1.37 24.26
CA TYR A 419 -5.57 0.52 24.28
C TYR A 419 -4.27 1.33 24.34
N ASP A 420 -4.19 2.43 23.58
CA ASP A 420 -2.97 3.25 23.49
C ASP A 420 -2.73 4.10 24.77
N LYS A 421 -3.71 4.14 25.69
CA LYS A 421 -3.62 4.88 26.96
C LYS A 421 -3.02 4.05 28.09
N ILE A 422 -2.99 2.72 27.96
CA ILE A 422 -2.55 1.80 29.02
C ILE A 422 -1.08 1.45 28.81
N HIS A 423 -0.29 1.57 29.88
CA HIS A 423 1.13 1.22 29.88
C HIS A 423 1.39 -0.02 30.75
N ALA A 424 2.47 -0.74 30.45
CA ALA A 424 2.82 -2.00 31.13
C ALA A 424 3.14 -1.82 32.62
N GLU A 425 3.52 -0.61 33.04
CA GLU A 425 3.79 -0.27 34.43
C GLU A 425 2.54 0.14 35.23
N ASP A 426 1.42 0.38 34.55
CA ASP A 426 0.20 0.84 35.19
C ASP A 426 -0.45 -0.27 36.01
N LYS A 427 -1.12 0.10 37.10
CA LYS A 427 -1.95 -0.83 37.88
C LYS A 427 -3.39 -0.70 37.46
N VAL A 428 -4.14 -1.79 37.51
CA VAL A 428 -5.53 -1.79 37.08
C VAL A 428 -6.42 -2.44 38.13
N ASP A 429 -7.58 -1.82 38.37
CA ASP A 429 -8.67 -2.39 39.14
C ASP A 429 -9.81 -2.74 38.19
N LEU A 430 -10.22 -4.00 38.17
CA LEU A 430 -11.37 -4.47 37.40
C LEU A 430 -12.59 -4.54 38.31
N MET A 431 -13.60 -3.70 38.04
CA MET A 431 -14.80 -3.60 38.88
C MET A 431 -15.79 -4.72 38.51
N CYS A 432 -15.70 -5.86 39.22
CA CYS A 432 -16.49 -7.07 38.94
C CYS A 432 -17.82 -7.18 39.73
N ASN A 433 -18.22 -6.15 40.47
CA ASN A 433 -19.24 -6.27 41.51
C ASN A 433 -20.67 -6.50 40.99
N GLU A 434 -20.93 -6.29 39.70
CA GLU A 434 -22.26 -6.39 39.07
C GLU A 434 -22.18 -7.02 37.67
N LEU A 435 -21.57 -8.21 37.57
CA LEU A 435 -21.53 -8.94 36.30
C LEU A 435 -22.96 -9.33 35.86
N ALA A 436 -23.42 -8.74 34.75
CA ALA A 436 -24.77 -8.96 34.21
C ALA A 436 -24.74 -8.99 32.68
N VAL A 437 -25.55 -9.83 32.06
CA VAL A 437 -25.59 -10.00 30.60
C VAL A 437 -25.73 -8.65 29.89
N GLY A 438 -24.78 -8.33 29.01
CA GLY A 438 -24.79 -7.10 28.20
C GLY A 438 -24.41 -5.81 28.94
N LYS A 439 -24.10 -5.85 30.23
CA LYS A 439 -23.63 -4.69 30.98
C LYS A 439 -22.10 -4.52 30.82
N PRO A 440 -21.61 -3.35 30.38
CA PRO A 440 -20.17 -3.12 30.31
C PRO A 440 -19.55 -3.06 31.72
N MET A 441 -18.28 -3.46 31.81
CA MET A 441 -17.46 -3.44 33.02
C MET A 441 -16.55 -2.22 33.01
N THR A 442 -16.16 -1.75 34.19
CA THR A 442 -15.25 -0.62 34.32
C THR A 442 -13.85 -1.11 34.72
N LEU A 443 -12.85 -0.71 33.93
CA LEU A 443 -11.44 -0.86 34.25
C LEU A 443 -10.91 0.49 34.72
N ARG A 444 -10.51 0.58 35.99
CA ARG A 444 -9.84 1.77 36.51
C ARG A 444 -8.34 1.60 36.39
N VAL A 445 -7.71 2.48 35.62
CA VAL A 445 -6.26 2.48 35.41
C VAL A 445 -5.63 3.48 36.36
N HIS A 446 -4.57 3.04 37.05
CA HIS A 446 -3.72 3.84 37.93
C HIS A 446 -2.34 4.00 37.28
N PRO A 447 -2.10 5.13 36.63
CA PRO A 447 -0.86 5.36 35.92
C PRO A 447 0.38 5.32 36.82
N ALA A 448 1.46 4.71 36.34
CA ALA A 448 2.72 4.63 37.07
C ALA A 448 3.41 5.99 37.28
N ASP A 449 3.09 6.99 36.45
CA ASP A 449 3.61 8.35 36.53
C ASP A 449 2.97 9.19 37.66
N GLY A 450 1.96 8.66 38.34
CA GLY A 450 1.23 9.34 39.40
C GLY A 450 0.16 10.31 38.91
N SER A 451 -0.17 10.30 37.60
CA SER A 451 -1.31 11.03 37.06
C SER A 451 -2.64 10.48 37.60
N LYS A 452 -3.73 11.26 37.44
CA LYS A 452 -5.04 10.89 37.99
C LYS A 452 -5.53 9.60 37.34
N ALA A 453 -6.03 8.68 38.17
CA ALA A 453 -6.68 7.47 37.70
C ALA A 453 -7.86 7.80 36.77
N PHE A 454 -8.03 7.00 35.72
CA PHE A 454 -9.08 7.16 34.73
C PHE A 454 -9.80 5.82 34.50
N ASP A 455 -11.07 5.92 34.11
CA ASP A 455 -11.95 4.77 33.94
C ASP A 455 -12.15 4.49 32.45
N ILE A 456 -11.95 3.23 32.05
CA ILE A 456 -12.21 2.69 30.72
C ILE A 456 -13.43 1.78 30.78
N SER A 457 -14.31 1.90 29.79
CA SER A 457 -15.46 1.00 29.61
C SER A 457 -15.06 -0.23 28.80
N LEU A 458 -15.33 -1.42 29.32
CA LEU A 458 -15.07 -2.71 28.69
C LEU A 458 -16.37 -3.45 28.40
N ASN A 459 -16.50 -3.95 27.18
CA ASN A 459 -17.61 -4.80 26.75
C ASN A 459 -17.34 -6.27 27.09
N GLN A 460 -18.42 -6.99 27.39
CA GLN A 460 -18.43 -8.43 27.60
C GLN A 460 -19.65 -9.04 26.91
N THR A 461 -19.59 -10.32 26.57
CA THR A 461 -20.67 -11.00 25.83
C THR A 461 -21.13 -12.27 26.51
N PHE A 462 -21.01 -12.34 27.84
CA PHE A 462 -21.44 -13.51 28.59
C PHE A 462 -22.96 -13.66 28.49
N ASN A 463 -23.42 -14.89 28.28
CA ASN A 463 -24.82 -15.26 28.51
C ASN A 463 -25.03 -15.67 29.98
N ALA A 464 -26.28 -15.86 30.41
CA ALA A 464 -26.60 -16.19 31.80
C ALA A 464 -25.88 -17.46 32.29
N SER A 465 -25.80 -18.50 31.44
CA SER A 465 -25.13 -19.77 31.76
C SER A 465 -23.60 -19.70 31.77
N GLN A 466 -23.00 -18.64 31.23
CA GLN A 466 -21.56 -18.40 31.29
C GLN A 466 -21.17 -17.53 32.49
N ILE A 467 -22.14 -16.87 33.13
CA ILE A 467 -21.96 -16.09 34.36
C ILE A 467 -22.04 -17.01 35.59
N GLU A 468 -22.96 -17.99 35.56
CA GLU A 468 -23.01 -19.12 36.51
C GLU A 468 -21.79 -20.04 36.35
#